data_AF-U9TK19-F1
#
_entry.id   AF-U9TK19-F1
#
_cell.length_a   1.000
_cell.length_b   1.000
_cell.length_c   1.000
_cell.angle_alpha   90.00
_cell.angle_beta   90.00
_cell.angle_gamma   90.00
#
_symmetry.space_group_name_H-M   'P 1'
#
loop_
_entity.id
_entity.type
_entity.pdbx_description
1 polymer ?
#
loop_
_entity_poly.entity_id
_entity_poly.type
_entity_poly.pdbx_seq_one_letter_code
_entity_poly.pdbx_strand_id
1 'polypeptide(L)'
;MFGKELSETLRERIIGSYLSGIKQCIISEELGVPKNTVNDTIKRYKKTGSAHLKNAQVIQKCLPNAIHELYNVLLNSSLNTNFHHNTVRKYLHNKGLGNYTAQKKPLLTRKQRKDRLRWSKDKKNW
;
A
#
# COMPACT_ATOMS: atom_id res chain seq x y z
N MET A 1 -24.13 -5.02 -2.58
CA MET A 1 -23.95 -3.58 -2.78
C MET A 1 -23.12 -3.05 -1.62
N PHE A 2 -21.95 -2.47 -1.88
CA PHE A 2 -21.17 -1.80 -0.84
C PHE A 2 -21.75 -0.40 -0.65
N GLY A 3 -22.42 -0.18 0.48
CA GLY A 3 -22.93 1.14 0.84
C GLY A 3 -21.77 2.10 1.13
N LYS A 4 -22.00 3.40 0.91
CA LYS A 4 -21.04 4.44 1.29
C LYS A 4 -20.81 4.38 2.81
N GLU A 5 -19.55 4.38 3.24
CA GLU A 5 -19.20 4.36 4.66
C GLU A 5 -19.77 5.59 5.40
N LEU A 6 -20.15 5.39 6.66
CA LEU A 6 -20.62 6.48 7.55
C LEU A 6 -19.50 7.52 7.73
N SER A 7 -19.87 8.80 7.87
CA SER A 7 -18.91 9.81 8.31
C SER A 7 -18.49 9.54 9.75
N GLU A 8 -17.29 10.00 10.11
CA GLU A 8 -16.74 9.87 11.46
C GLU A 8 -17.64 10.54 12.51
N THR A 9 -18.06 11.77 12.23
CA THR A 9 -18.99 12.54 13.07
C THR A 9 -20.31 11.80 13.34
N LEU A 10 -20.80 11.05 12.36
CA LEU A 10 -22.05 10.30 12.50
C LEU A 10 -21.87 9.04 13.35
N ARG A 11 -20.70 8.38 13.26
CA ARG A 11 -20.34 7.27 14.16
C ARG A 11 -20.21 7.73 15.62
N GLU A 12 -19.59 8.88 15.84
CA GLU A 12 -19.46 9.48 17.17
C GLU A 12 -20.82 9.81 17.78
N ARG A 13 -21.71 10.44 17.00
CA ARG A 13 -23.10 10.70 17.45
C ARG A 13 -23.84 9.43 17.83
N ILE A 14 -23.76 8.38 17.01
CA ILE A 14 -24.36 7.07 17.31
C ILE A 14 -23.86 6.52 18.65
N ILE A 15 -22.55 6.58 18.89
CA ILE A 15 -21.94 6.04 20.11
C ILE A 15 -22.25 6.92 21.32
N GLY A 16 -22.25 8.24 21.17
CA GLY A 16 -22.67 9.19 22.20
C GLY A 16 -24.10 8.90 22.67
N SER A 17 -25.06 8.80 21.74
CA SER A 17 -26.45 8.46 22.07
C SER A 17 -26.59 7.08 22.73
N TYR A 18 -25.81 6.10 22.28
CA TYR A 18 -25.78 4.77 22.90
C TYR A 18 -25.26 4.81 24.35
N LEU A 19 -24.19 5.56 24.61
CA LEU A 19 -23.63 5.73 25.96
C LEU A 19 -24.60 6.49 26.88
N SER A 20 -25.41 7.40 26.33
CA SER A 20 -26.52 8.04 27.05
C SER A 20 -27.71 7.11 27.32
N GLY A 21 -27.65 5.83 26.91
CA GLY A 21 -28.70 4.84 27.17
C GLY A 21 -29.88 4.87 26.20
N ILE A 22 -29.77 5.62 25.10
CA ILE A 22 -30.84 5.72 24.10
C ILE A 22 -30.92 4.41 23.32
N LYS A 23 -32.16 3.92 23.09
CA LYS A 23 -32.40 2.69 22.33
C LYS A 23 -32.05 2.88 20.85
N GLN A 24 -31.53 1.83 20.22
CA GLN A 24 -31.07 1.84 18.82
C GLN A 24 -32.14 2.26 17.81
N CYS A 25 -33.41 1.92 18.06
CA CYS A 25 -34.53 2.34 17.19
C CYS A 25 -34.66 3.87 17.15
N ILE A 26 -34.55 4.53 18.30
CA ILE A 26 -34.66 5.99 18.41
C ILE A 26 -33.46 6.65 17.72
N ILE A 27 -32.25 6.14 17.95
CA ILE A 27 -31.03 6.63 17.27
C ILE A 27 -31.15 6.53 15.75
N SER A 28 -31.72 5.43 15.25
CA SER A 28 -31.93 5.20 13.82
C SER A 28 -32.88 6.22 13.21
N GLU A 29 -33.97 6.53 13.91
CA GLU A 29 -34.98 7.50 13.49
C GLU A 29 -34.44 8.94 13.54
N GLU A 30 -33.75 9.32 14.63
CA GLU A 30 -33.18 10.66 14.81
C GLU A 30 -32.06 10.98 13.80
N LEU A 31 -31.18 10.01 13.51
CA LEU A 31 -30.02 10.22 12.64
C LEU A 31 -30.28 9.83 11.19
N GLY A 32 -31.44 9.25 10.86
CA GLY A 32 -31.77 8.76 9.52
C GLY A 32 -30.86 7.63 9.04
N VAL A 33 -30.27 6.86 9.97
CA VAL A 33 -29.34 5.76 9.67
C VAL A 33 -30.07 4.43 9.84
N PRO A 34 -29.94 3.46 8.92
CA PRO A 34 -30.58 2.15 9.07
C PRO A 34 -30.23 1.45 10.39
N LYS A 35 -31.22 0.82 11.03
CA LYS A 35 -31.08 0.11 12.31
C LYS A 35 -29.92 -0.89 12.33
N ASN A 36 -29.71 -1.62 11.22
CA ASN A 36 -28.60 -2.56 11.08
C ASN A 36 -27.24 -1.87 11.17
N THR A 37 -27.09 -0.71 10.52
CA THR A 37 -25.84 0.06 10.54
C THR A 37 -25.54 0.65 11.92
N VAL A 38 -26.58 1.10 12.64
CA VAL A 38 -26.47 1.53 14.04
C VAL A 38 -26.00 0.36 14.91
N ASN A 39 -26.64 -0.80 14.78
CA ASN A 39 -26.27 -2.01 15.52
C ASN A 39 -24.82 -2.46 15.24
N ASP A 40 -24.39 -2.46 13.98
CA ASP A 40 -23.02 -2.83 13.60
C ASP A 40 -21.99 -1.85 14.18
N THR A 41 -22.32 -0.55 14.20
CA THR A 41 -21.47 0.47 14.82
C THR A 41 -21.33 0.24 16.33
N ILE A 42 -22.43 -0.05 17.03
CA ILE A 42 -22.40 -0.37 18.46
C ILE A 42 -21.64 -1.67 18.74
N LYS A 43 -21.84 -2.72 17.93
CA LYS A 43 -21.09 -3.98 18.05
C LYS A 43 -19.60 -3.77 17.89
N ARG A 44 -19.18 -2.98 16.88
CA ARG A 44 -17.77 -2.62 16.69
C ARG A 44 -17.21 -1.83 17.86
N TYR A 45 -17.98 -0.88 18.40
CA TYR A 45 -17.59 -0.10 19.57
C TYR A 45 -17.40 -1.00 20.80
N LYS A 46 -18.33 -1.92 21.08
CA LYS A 46 -18.19 -2.88 22.19
C LYS A 46 -16.93 -3.73 22.09
N LYS A 47 -16.50 -4.07 20.87
CA LYS A 47 -15.28 -4.84 20.62
C LYS A 47 -14.00 -4.00 20.70
N THR A 48 -14.04 -2.76 20.20
CA THR A 48 -12.84 -1.95 19.95
C THR A 48 -12.62 -0.84 20.99
N GLY A 49 -13.67 -0.43 21.69
CA GLY A 49 -13.68 0.71 22.60
C GLY A 49 -13.61 2.09 21.91
N SER A 50 -13.68 2.15 20.58
CA SER A 50 -13.51 3.39 19.81
C SER A 50 -14.57 3.54 18.73
N ALA A 51 -14.98 4.79 18.50
CA ALA A 51 -15.84 5.20 17.38
C ALA A 51 -15.10 5.26 16.04
N HIS A 52 -13.78 5.40 16.11
CA HIS A 52 -12.93 5.50 14.94
C HIS A 52 -12.70 4.11 14.35
N LEU A 53 -12.78 4.04 13.02
CA LEU A 53 -12.29 2.88 12.31
C LEU A 53 -10.78 2.85 12.50
N LYS A 54 -10.24 1.75 13.04
CA LYS A 54 -8.81 1.50 12.92
C LYS A 54 -8.55 1.38 11.42
N ASN A 55 -7.84 2.35 10.86
CA ASN A 55 -7.24 2.15 9.55
C ASN A 55 -6.51 0.81 9.64
N ALA A 56 -6.81 -0.10 8.71
CA ALA A 56 -6.01 -1.30 8.58
C ALA A 56 -4.58 -0.80 8.51
N GLN A 57 -3.79 -1.07 9.55
CA GLN A 57 -2.37 -0.82 9.49
C GLN A 57 -1.95 -1.56 8.24
N VAL A 58 -1.57 -0.80 7.22
CA VAL A 58 -0.93 -1.37 6.05
C VAL A 58 0.23 -2.11 6.68
N ILE A 59 0.12 -3.44 6.76
CA ILE A 59 1.20 -4.30 7.19
C ILE A 59 2.33 -3.86 6.28
N GLN A 60 3.29 -3.13 6.85
CA GLN A 60 4.51 -2.76 6.19
C GLN A 60 5.14 -4.11 5.89
N LYS A 61 4.83 -4.67 4.71
CA LYS A 61 5.42 -5.91 4.25
C LYS A 61 6.91 -5.60 4.24
N CYS A 62 7.61 -6.13 5.23
CA CYS A 62 9.06 -6.08 5.31
C CYS A 62 9.59 -6.72 4.01
N LEU A 63 10.02 -5.88 3.07
CA LEU A 63 10.81 -6.29 1.91
C LEU A 63 11.43 -5.04 1.25
N PRO A 64 12.77 -4.90 1.17
CA PRO A 64 13.83 -5.34 2.08
C PRO A 64 14.70 -4.13 2.57
N ASN A 65 15.16 -4.18 3.82
CA ASN A 65 16.02 -3.15 4.45
C ASN A 65 17.38 -2.92 3.74
N ALA A 66 17.80 -3.79 2.83
CA ALA A 66 19.09 -3.69 2.13
C ALA A 66 19.25 -2.42 1.26
N ILE A 67 18.16 -1.88 0.71
CA ILE A 67 18.22 -0.68 -0.13
C ILE A 67 18.28 0.59 0.72
N HIS A 68 17.67 0.58 1.92
CA HIS A 68 17.76 1.71 2.84
C HIS A 68 19.19 1.89 3.35
N GLU A 69 19.89 0.78 3.64
CA GLU A 69 21.31 0.78 4.00
C GLU A 69 22.20 1.32 2.88
N LEU A 70 22.08 0.79 1.65
CA LEU A 70 22.88 1.27 0.50
C LEU A 70 22.65 2.77 0.24
N TYR A 71 21.41 3.23 0.38
CA TYR A 71 21.03 4.62 0.19
C TYR A 71 21.64 5.55 1.26
N ASN A 72 21.46 5.21 2.54
CA ASN A 72 21.97 6.04 3.64
C ASN A 72 23.51 6.05 3.67
N VAL A 73 24.16 4.91 3.41
CA VAL A 73 25.61 4.78 3.55
C VAL A 73 26.38 5.35 2.36
N LEU A 74 25.91 5.20 1.11
CA LEU A 74 26.68 5.66 -0.06
C LEU A 74 26.41 7.13 -0.43
N LEU A 75 25.16 7.59 -0.36
CA LEU A 75 24.78 8.92 -0.84
C LEU A 75 24.93 10.01 0.23
N ASN A 76 24.49 9.77 1.46
CA ASN A 76 24.61 10.80 2.51
C ASN A 76 26.08 11.00 2.94
N SER A 77 26.87 9.93 2.95
CA SER A 77 28.31 10.00 3.29
C SER A 77 29.14 10.72 2.22
N SER A 78 28.77 10.61 0.93
CA SER A 78 29.50 11.25 -0.17
C SER A 78 29.12 12.72 -0.39
N LEU A 79 27.86 13.10 -0.08
CA LEU A 79 27.35 14.46 -0.28
C LEU A 79 27.26 15.28 1.01
N ASN A 80 27.65 14.70 2.15
CA ASN A 80 27.60 15.28 3.50
C ASN A 80 26.27 15.99 3.82
N THR A 81 25.18 15.49 3.24
CA THR A 81 23.84 16.07 3.30
C THR A 81 22.83 14.94 3.44
N ASN A 82 21.80 15.16 4.26
CA ASN A 82 20.80 14.14 4.53
C ASN A 82 19.58 14.34 3.63
N PHE A 83 19.48 13.56 2.56
CA PHE A 83 18.31 13.58 1.70
C PHE A 83 17.31 12.50 2.11
N HIS A 84 16.03 12.87 2.19
CA HIS A 84 14.98 11.88 2.36
C HIS A 84 14.94 10.91 1.17
N HIS A 85 14.88 9.61 1.43
CA HIS A 85 14.98 8.56 0.40
C HIS A 85 13.98 8.70 -0.76
N ASN A 86 12.76 9.19 -0.50
CA ASN A 86 11.78 9.48 -1.56
C ASN A 86 12.25 10.56 -2.54
N THR A 87 12.98 11.57 -2.05
CA THR A 87 13.47 12.68 -2.87
C THR A 87 14.48 12.18 -3.90
N VAL A 88 15.44 11.36 -3.47
CA VAL A 88 16.42 10.78 -4.39
C VAL A 88 15.79 9.75 -5.31
N ARG A 89 14.87 8.90 -4.83
CA ARG A 89 14.14 7.97 -5.70
C ARG A 89 13.43 8.71 -6.85
N LYS A 90 12.73 9.81 -6.55
CA LYS A 90 12.05 10.64 -7.56
C LYS A 90 13.04 11.26 -8.53
N TYR A 91 14.15 11.80 -8.02
CA TYR A 91 15.19 12.38 -8.87
C TYR A 91 15.78 11.35 -9.84
N LEU A 92 16.17 10.17 -9.34
CA LEU A 92 16.71 9.09 -10.16
C LEU A 92 15.69 8.62 -11.21
N HIS A 93 14.43 8.45 -10.82
CA HIS A 93 13.37 8.09 -11.75
C HIS A 93 13.19 9.13 -12.86
N ASN A 94 13.22 10.43 -12.53
CA ASN A 94 13.17 11.51 -13.52
C ASN A 94 14.38 11.55 -14.45
N LYS A 95 15.53 11.00 -14.02
CA LYS A 95 16.72 10.77 -14.85
C LYS A 95 16.67 9.46 -15.64
N GLY A 96 15.56 8.72 -15.58
CA GLY A 96 15.38 7.43 -16.27
C GLY A 96 15.96 6.22 -15.52
N LEU A 97 16.48 6.42 -14.31
CA LEU A 97 17.05 5.37 -13.48
C LEU A 97 15.96 4.82 -12.54
N GLY A 98 15.31 3.77 -13.01
CA GLY A 98 14.32 3.00 -12.25
C GLY A 98 14.89 1.69 -11.71
N ASN A 99 14.16 1.09 -10.77
CA ASN A 99 14.44 -0.27 -10.34
C ASN A 99 13.85 -1.24 -11.37
N TYR A 100 14.69 -2.02 -12.03
CA TYR A 100 14.29 -3.06 -12.97
C TYR A 100 14.72 -4.43 -12.47
N THR A 101 13.84 -5.41 -12.57
CA THR A 101 14.22 -6.81 -12.32
C THR A 101 14.87 -7.39 -13.58
N ALA A 102 16.06 -7.95 -13.44
CA ALA A 102 16.72 -8.64 -14.53
C ALA A 102 15.85 -9.82 -15.02
N GLN A 103 15.58 -9.88 -16.32
CA GLN A 103 14.83 -10.97 -16.91
C GLN A 103 15.61 -12.29 -16.78
N LYS A 104 14.90 -13.38 -16.48
CA LYS A 104 15.50 -14.72 -16.43
C LYS A 104 16.03 -15.08 -17.81
N LYS A 105 17.34 -15.27 -17.93
CA LYS A 105 17.98 -15.71 -19.17
C LYS A 105 18.17 -17.23 -19.13
N PRO A 106 17.81 -17.96 -20.19
CA PRO A 106 18.10 -19.39 -20.25
C PRO A 106 19.61 -19.62 -20.22
N LEU A 107 20.06 -20.64 -19.50
CA LEU A 107 21.46 -21.04 -19.49
C LEU A 107 21.80 -21.72 -20.82
N LEU A 108 22.59 -21.04 -21.65
CA LEU A 108 23.00 -21.57 -22.94
C LEU A 108 24.39 -22.20 -22.88
N THR A 109 24.51 -23.41 -23.40
CA THR A 109 25.81 -24.04 -23.63
C THR A 109 26.60 -23.28 -24.71
N ARG A 110 27.91 -23.52 -24.76
CA ARG A 110 28.79 -22.91 -25.77
C ARG A 110 28.34 -23.23 -27.21
N LYS A 111 27.87 -24.46 -27.45
CA LYS A 111 27.35 -24.90 -28.77
C LYS A 111 26.09 -24.11 -29.14
N GLN A 112 25.10 -24.06 -28.24
CA GLN A 112 23.85 -23.33 -28.45
C GLN A 112 24.07 -21.84 -28.75
N ARG A 113 25.04 -21.19 -28.10
CA ARG A 113 25.40 -19.79 -28.40
C ARG A 113 25.95 -19.62 -29.82
N LYS A 114 26.81 -20.53 -30.28
CA LYS A 114 27.35 -20.50 -31.65
C LYS A 114 26.27 -20.74 -32.70
N ASP A 115 25.41 -21.72 -32.47
CA ASP A 115 24.34 -22.08 -33.41
C ASP A 115 23.33 -20.94 -33.56
N ARG A 116 22.91 -20.33 -32.44
CA ARG A 116 22.04 -19.14 -32.45
C ARG A 116 22.68 -17.97 -33.21
N LEU A 117 23.97 -17.70 -32.97
CA LEU A 117 24.67 -16.63 -33.66
C LEU A 117 24.76 -16.89 -35.17
N ARG A 118 25.06 -18.13 -35.59
CA ARG A 118 25.11 -18.52 -36.99
C ARG A 118 23.75 -18.33 -37.65
N TRP A 119 22.69 -18.86 -37.03
CA TRP A 119 21.33 -18.73 -37.54
C TRP A 119 20.92 -17.26 -37.71
N SER A 120 21.19 -16.40 -36.72
CA SER A 120 20.88 -14.96 -36.84
C SER A 120 21.67 -14.25 -37.94
N LYS A 121 22.90 -14.69 -38.25
CA LYS A 121 23.68 -14.14 -39.36
C LYS A 121 23.10 -14.57 -40.71
N ASP A 122 22.81 -15.86 -40.85
CA ASP A 122 22.29 -16.45 -42.09
C ASP A 122 20.91 -15.87 -42.46
N LYS A 123 20.13 -15.45 -41.46
CA LYS A 123 18.78 -14.87 -41.63
C LYS A 123 18.70 -13.35 -41.48
N LYS A 124 19.84 -12.66 -41.45
CA LYS A 124 19.88 -11.20 -41.24
C LYS A 124 19.12 -10.40 -42.32
N ASN A 125 19.12 -10.90 -43.56
CA ASN A 125 18.52 -10.24 -44.73
C ASN A 125 17.37 -11.07 -45.35
N TRP A 126 16.75 -11.93 -44.55
CA TRP A 126 15.59 -12.69 -45.01
C TRP A 126 14.33 -11.82 -44.95
#